data_AF-A0A968MTT8-F1
#
_entry.id   AF-A0A968MTT8-F1
#
_cell.length_a   1.000
_cell.length_b   1.000
_cell.length_c   1.000
_cell.angle_alpha   90.00
_cell.angle_beta   90.00
_cell.angle_gamma   90.00
#
_symmetry.space_group_name_H-M   'P 1'
#
loop_
_entity.id
_entity.type
_entity.pdbx_description
1 polymer ?
#
loop_
_entity_poly.entity_id
_entity_poly.type
_entity_poly.pdbx_seq_one_letter_code
_entity_poly.pdbx_strand_id
1 'polypeptide(L)'
;MNRNQTFTAMIIAAGRKYLTTGLFICTVLLPGISVHAQDAETLATRYLEKYKNHITDAALQRKLNQSPPEQIVEAFIPYVEDSLPEIRSVARYQISQAGLRSDSEKTRKKAITAILKGLDDKDASSVAQSIDLLQDFKPSDFTPEDRYVIAQKAKQALFSTIS
;
A
#
# COMPACT_ATOMS: atom_id res chain seq x y z
N MET A 1 54.06 36.85 -20.42
CA MET A 1 52.92 36.39 -19.58
C MET A 1 52.38 37.59 -18.82
N ASN A 2 51.07 37.83 -18.96
CA ASN A 2 50.16 38.81 -18.35
C ASN A 2 50.61 40.28 -18.22
N ARG A 3 50.16 41.09 -19.19
CA ARG A 3 49.90 42.53 -19.03
C ARG A 3 48.39 42.76 -19.05
N ASN A 4 47.96 43.58 -18.09
CA ASN A 4 46.93 44.62 -18.15
C ASN A 4 45.57 44.22 -18.72
N GLN A 5 44.49 44.39 -17.93
CA GLN A 5 43.37 45.28 -18.31
C GLN A 5 42.60 45.73 -17.06
N THR A 6 42.74 47.02 -16.73
CA THR A 6 41.77 47.81 -15.96
C THR A 6 41.33 48.92 -16.89
N PHE A 7 40.04 48.99 -17.24
CA PHE A 7 39.42 50.23 -17.69
C PHE A 7 37.92 50.22 -17.34
N THR A 8 37.53 51.29 -16.66
CA THR A 8 36.19 51.64 -16.16
C THR A 8 35.49 52.59 -17.15
N ALA A 9 34.15 52.68 -17.01
CA ALA A 9 33.16 53.63 -17.59
C ALA A 9 32.37 53.06 -18.79
N MET A 10 31.05 52.77 -18.70
CA MET A 10 29.86 53.56 -18.35
C MET A 10 29.45 54.57 -19.45
N ILE A 11 28.19 54.47 -19.91
CA ILE A 11 27.23 55.49 -20.48
C ILE A 11 26.37 54.83 -21.59
N ILE A 12 25.12 54.42 -21.31
CA ILE A 12 23.81 55.14 -21.37
C ILE A 12 23.08 55.06 -22.73
N ALA A 13 21.83 54.56 -22.62
CA ALA A 13 20.59 54.90 -23.34
C ALA A 13 20.23 54.33 -24.72
N ALA A 14 19.01 53.76 -24.67
CA ALA A 14 17.86 53.99 -25.53
C ALA A 14 17.68 53.12 -26.79
N GLY A 15 16.63 52.29 -26.73
CA GLY A 15 15.49 52.53 -27.63
C GLY A 15 15.03 51.38 -28.51
N ARG A 16 13.84 50.87 -28.16
CA ARG A 16 12.77 50.40 -29.06
C ARG A 16 12.85 49.00 -29.71
N LYS A 17 11.89 48.18 -29.26
CA LYS A 17 10.87 47.45 -30.04
C LYS A 17 11.31 46.34 -31.00
N TYR A 18 11.21 45.09 -30.54
CA TYR A 18 10.75 43.92 -31.32
C TYR A 18 10.07 42.95 -30.32
N LEU A 19 8.75 42.95 -30.19
CA LEU A 19 7.80 42.00 -30.79
C LEU A 19 8.30 40.55 -30.95
N THR A 20 7.42 39.65 -30.51
CA THR A 20 7.29 38.22 -30.86
C THR A 20 8.40 37.28 -30.41
N THR A 21 8.21 36.59 -29.29
CA THR A 21 8.04 35.11 -29.29
C THR A 21 7.41 34.69 -27.95
N GLY A 22 6.10 34.43 -27.96
CA GLY A 22 5.45 33.73 -26.86
C GLY A 22 5.81 32.25 -26.94
N LEU A 23 6.85 31.83 -26.22
CA LEU A 23 7.13 30.42 -26.03
C LEU A 23 6.33 29.94 -24.81
N PHE A 24 5.18 29.33 -25.11
CA PHE A 24 4.43 28.48 -24.18
C PHE A 24 5.35 27.36 -23.70
N ILE A 25 5.92 27.49 -22.50
CA ILE A 25 6.46 26.33 -21.79
C ILE A 25 5.26 25.61 -21.20
N CYS A 26 4.64 24.73 -22.00
CA CYS A 26 3.85 23.63 -21.49
C CYS A 26 4.78 22.75 -20.65
N THR A 27 4.86 23.01 -19.36
CA THR A 27 5.36 22.04 -18.39
C THR A 27 4.37 20.88 -18.41
N VAL A 28 4.66 19.86 -19.22
CA VAL A 28 3.96 18.59 -19.21
C VAL A 28 4.17 18.00 -17.81
N LEU A 29 3.17 18.18 -16.95
CA LEU A 29 2.98 17.38 -15.75
C LEU A 29 2.86 15.93 -16.21
N LEU A 30 3.94 15.16 -16.01
CA LEU A 30 3.96 13.72 -16.22
C LEU A 30 2.83 13.07 -15.38
N PRO A 31 1.85 12.38 -15.98
CA PRO A 31 1.10 11.38 -15.24
C PRO A 31 1.97 10.13 -15.20
N GLY A 32 2.87 10.04 -14.22
CA GLY A 32 3.55 8.78 -13.87
C GLY A 32 2.63 7.80 -13.16
N ILE A 33 1.38 7.65 -13.62
CA ILE A 33 0.36 6.84 -12.95
C ILE A 33 0.40 5.41 -13.48
N SER A 34 0.86 4.50 -12.61
CA SER A 34 0.34 3.15 -12.43
C SER A 34 0.22 2.20 -13.63
N VAL A 35 1.31 1.90 -14.33
CA VAL A 35 1.35 0.63 -15.09
C VAL A 35 1.40 -0.58 -14.14
N HIS A 36 1.99 -0.43 -12.95
CA HIS A 36 2.20 -1.55 -12.03
C HIS A 36 1.01 -1.82 -11.09
N ALA A 37 0.23 -0.80 -10.69
CA ALA A 37 -0.92 -1.02 -9.81
C ALA A 37 -2.07 -1.77 -10.51
N GLN A 38 -2.27 -1.52 -11.81
CA GLN A 38 -3.27 -2.24 -12.62
C GLN A 38 -2.96 -3.74 -12.74
N ASP A 39 -1.67 -4.12 -12.73
CA ASP A 39 -1.28 -5.54 -12.72
C ASP A 39 -1.63 -6.21 -11.39
N ALA A 40 -1.37 -5.54 -10.26
CA ALA A 40 -1.67 -6.09 -8.93
C ALA A 40 -3.17 -6.27 -8.67
N GLU A 41 -4.02 -5.32 -9.08
CA GLU A 41 -5.49 -5.46 -9.00
C GLU A 41 -6.01 -6.64 -9.84
N THR A 42 -5.45 -6.79 -11.05
CA THR A 42 -5.80 -7.91 -11.94
C THR A 42 -5.38 -9.24 -11.31
N LEU A 43 -4.18 -9.31 -10.71
CA LEU A 43 -3.71 -10.49 -10.00
C LEU A 43 -4.59 -10.83 -8.80
N ALA A 44 -4.96 -9.84 -7.98
CA ALA A 44 -5.84 -10.02 -6.82
C ALA A 44 -7.22 -10.55 -7.25
N THR A 45 -7.83 -9.91 -8.26
CA THR A 45 -9.14 -10.33 -8.78
C THR A 45 -9.11 -11.77 -9.29
N ARG A 46 -8.12 -12.11 -10.13
CA ARG A 46 -7.97 -13.48 -10.64
C ARG A 46 -7.70 -14.50 -9.53
N TYR A 47 -6.96 -14.11 -8.51
CA TYR A 47 -6.68 -14.99 -7.38
C TYR A 47 -7.94 -15.28 -6.59
N LEU A 48 -8.72 -14.25 -6.26
CA LEU A 48 -9.98 -14.39 -5.56
C LEU A 48 -11.01 -15.18 -6.38
N GLU A 49 -11.07 -14.97 -7.70
CA GLU A 49 -11.93 -15.76 -8.59
C GLU A 49 -11.57 -17.25 -8.53
N LYS A 50 -10.28 -17.59 -8.63
CA LYS A 50 -9.83 -18.99 -8.51
C LYS A 50 -10.11 -19.57 -7.12
N TYR A 51 -9.87 -18.78 -6.08
CA TYR A 51 -10.16 -19.17 -4.70
C TYR A 51 -11.65 -19.49 -4.49
N LYS A 52 -12.55 -18.64 -5.00
CA LYS A 52 -14.02 -18.87 -4.98
C LYS A 52 -14.42 -20.18 -5.64
N ASN A 53 -13.69 -20.59 -6.67
CA ASN A 53 -13.93 -21.84 -7.39
C ASN A 53 -13.12 -23.03 -6.83
N HIS A 54 -12.47 -22.87 -5.67
CA HIS A 54 -11.59 -23.87 -5.05
C HIS A 54 -10.46 -24.35 -5.97
N ILE A 55 -10.03 -23.51 -6.91
CA ILE A 55 -8.94 -23.80 -7.83
C ILE A 55 -7.64 -23.30 -7.21
N THR A 56 -6.72 -24.23 -6.96
CA THR A 56 -5.36 -23.86 -6.55
C THR A 56 -4.52 -23.52 -7.79
N ASP A 57 -3.93 -22.33 -7.81
CA ASP A 57 -2.98 -21.91 -8.85
C ASP A 57 -1.67 -21.46 -8.21
N ALA A 58 -0.71 -22.40 -8.15
CA ALA A 58 0.60 -22.16 -7.59
C ALA A 58 1.41 -21.10 -8.36
N ALA A 59 1.18 -20.97 -9.68
CA ALA A 59 1.86 -19.95 -10.47
C ALA A 59 1.33 -18.56 -10.14
N LEU A 60 0.02 -18.43 -9.95
CA LEU A 60 -0.61 -17.18 -9.53
C LEU A 60 -0.20 -16.79 -8.11
N GLN A 61 -0.18 -17.75 -7.16
CA GLN A 61 0.33 -17.49 -5.81
C GLN A 61 1.80 -17.05 -5.84
N ARG A 62 2.63 -17.68 -6.67
CA ARG A 62 4.03 -17.28 -6.83
C ARG A 62 4.15 -15.85 -7.34
N LYS A 63 3.33 -15.46 -8.33
CA LYS A 63 3.29 -14.09 -8.84
C LYS A 63 2.94 -13.09 -7.74
N LEU A 64 1.88 -13.34 -6.96
CA LEU A 64 1.51 -12.49 -5.82
C LEU A 64 2.67 -12.31 -4.83
N ASN A 65 3.38 -13.39 -4.52
CA ASN A 65 4.51 -13.35 -3.59
C ASN A 65 5.73 -12.58 -4.15
N GLN A 66 5.88 -12.52 -5.48
CA GLN A 66 6.96 -11.81 -6.16
C GLN A 66 6.63 -10.35 -6.47
N SER A 67 5.35 -9.98 -6.54
CA SER A 67 4.90 -8.60 -6.78
C SER A 67 5.29 -7.68 -5.62
N PRO A 68 5.54 -6.37 -5.85
CA PRO A 68 5.87 -5.43 -4.78
C PRO A 68 4.85 -5.45 -3.62
N PRO A 69 5.31 -5.46 -2.36
CA PRO A 69 4.44 -5.56 -1.18
C PRO A 69 3.34 -4.51 -1.16
N GLU A 70 3.72 -3.27 -1.44
CA GLU A 70 2.83 -2.11 -1.45
C GLU A 70 1.63 -2.36 -2.37
N GLN A 71 1.90 -2.85 -3.58
CA GLN A 71 0.88 -3.04 -4.60
C GLN A 71 -0.09 -4.16 -4.22
N ILE A 72 0.40 -5.25 -3.60
CA ILE A 72 -0.47 -6.32 -3.12
C ILE A 72 -1.34 -5.83 -1.97
N VAL A 73 -0.78 -5.06 -1.02
CA VAL A 73 -1.57 -4.47 0.06
C VAL A 73 -2.68 -3.58 -0.51
N GLU A 74 -2.36 -2.67 -1.45
CA GLU A 74 -3.37 -1.82 -2.09
C GLU A 74 -4.44 -2.64 -2.82
N ALA A 75 -4.03 -3.64 -3.61
CA ALA A 75 -4.93 -4.43 -4.44
C ALA A 75 -5.93 -5.26 -3.63
N PHE A 76 -5.56 -5.72 -2.43
CA PHE A 76 -6.44 -6.54 -1.59
C PHE A 76 -7.30 -5.76 -0.60
N ILE A 77 -6.99 -4.48 -0.32
CA ILE A 77 -7.76 -3.65 0.62
C ILE A 77 -9.26 -3.58 0.31
N PRO A 78 -9.72 -3.44 -0.96
CA PRO A 78 -11.15 -3.39 -1.26
C PRO A 78 -11.94 -4.62 -0.82
N TYR A 79 -11.27 -5.76 -0.61
CA TYR A 79 -11.90 -7.05 -0.31
C TYR A 79 -11.93 -7.39 1.18
N VAL A 80 -11.32 -6.58 2.06
CA VAL A 80 -11.27 -6.86 3.52
C VAL A 80 -12.62 -6.72 4.21
N GLU A 81 -13.58 -6.09 3.54
CA GLU A 81 -14.97 -5.86 3.96
C GLU A 81 -15.98 -6.48 2.98
N ASP A 82 -15.53 -7.40 2.10
CA ASP A 82 -16.40 -8.12 1.16
C ASP A 82 -17.55 -8.84 1.88
N SER A 83 -18.70 -9.00 1.21
CA SER A 83 -19.87 -9.64 1.80
C SER A 83 -19.62 -11.10 2.18
N LEU A 84 -18.73 -11.79 1.47
CA LEU A 84 -18.37 -13.18 1.70
C LEU A 84 -17.26 -13.31 2.75
N PRO A 85 -17.48 -14.02 3.87
CA PRO A 85 -16.47 -14.21 4.92
C PRO A 85 -15.14 -14.77 4.41
N GLU A 86 -15.20 -15.72 3.49
CA GLU A 86 -14.03 -16.38 2.92
C GLU A 86 -13.15 -15.39 2.13
N ILE A 87 -13.77 -14.41 1.46
CA ILE A 87 -13.05 -13.38 0.72
C ILE A 87 -12.38 -12.38 1.64
N ARG A 88 -13.07 -11.95 2.71
CA ARG A 88 -12.45 -11.10 3.74
C ARG A 88 -11.23 -11.78 4.37
N SER A 89 -11.39 -13.05 4.72
CA SER A 89 -10.35 -13.90 5.30
C SER A 89 -9.12 -13.99 4.39
N VAL A 90 -9.32 -14.35 3.11
CA VAL A 90 -8.23 -14.46 2.14
C VAL A 90 -7.56 -13.12 1.86
N ALA A 91 -8.34 -12.04 1.76
CA ALA A 91 -7.80 -10.71 1.52
C ALA A 91 -6.85 -10.30 2.65
N ARG A 92 -7.26 -10.46 3.92
CA ARG A 92 -6.39 -10.17 5.07
C ARG A 92 -5.17 -11.08 5.13
N TYR A 93 -5.32 -12.35 4.76
CA TYR A 93 -4.18 -13.26 4.65
C TYR A 93 -3.14 -12.76 3.63
N GLN A 94 -3.55 -12.44 2.40
CA GLN A 94 -2.63 -11.94 1.36
C GLN A 94 -2.01 -10.58 1.73
N ILE A 95 -2.79 -9.71 2.39
CA ILE A 95 -2.28 -8.45 2.96
C ILE A 95 -1.22 -8.71 4.03
N SER A 96 -1.44 -9.67 4.94
CA SER A 96 -0.47 -10.03 5.98
C SER A 96 0.82 -10.54 5.36
N GLN A 97 0.74 -11.48 4.42
CA GLN A 97 1.91 -12.00 3.70
C GLN A 97 2.68 -10.87 3.00
N ALA A 98 1.98 -9.89 2.43
CA ALA A 98 2.59 -8.70 1.84
C ALA A 98 3.20 -7.75 2.88
N GLY A 99 2.54 -7.51 4.01
CA GLY A 99 3.09 -6.71 5.09
C GLY A 99 4.38 -7.30 5.65
N LEU A 100 4.39 -8.61 5.96
CA LEU A 100 5.53 -9.29 6.58
C LEU A 100 6.80 -9.27 5.72
N ARG A 101 6.65 -9.32 4.39
CA ARG A 101 7.77 -9.25 3.44
C ARG A 101 8.22 -7.83 3.09
N SER A 102 7.59 -6.77 3.64
CA SER A 102 7.93 -5.38 3.33
C SER A 102 8.91 -4.77 4.33
N ASP A 103 9.98 -4.19 3.81
CA ASP A 103 10.91 -3.36 4.60
C ASP A 103 10.34 -1.96 4.91
N SER A 104 9.32 -1.53 4.17
CA SER A 104 8.67 -0.22 4.35
C SER A 104 7.73 -0.22 5.56
N GLU A 105 8.05 0.59 6.57
CA GLU A 105 7.18 0.79 7.74
C GLU A 105 5.78 1.24 7.34
N LYS A 106 5.69 2.14 6.34
CA LYS A 106 4.40 2.62 5.82
C LYS A 106 3.54 1.47 5.30
N THR A 107 4.15 0.53 4.59
CA THR A 107 3.45 -0.64 4.02
C THR A 107 3.02 -1.61 5.11
N ARG A 108 3.92 -1.90 6.07
CA ARG A 108 3.59 -2.75 7.22
C ARG A 108 2.44 -2.18 8.04
N LYS A 109 2.47 -0.88 8.36
CA LYS A 109 1.38 -0.21 9.08
C LYS A 109 0.07 -0.27 8.30
N LYS A 110 0.11 -0.06 6.98
CA LYS A 110 -1.10 -0.16 6.15
C LYS A 110 -1.68 -1.57 6.15
N ALA A 111 -0.84 -2.61 6.10
CA ALA A 111 -1.26 -3.99 6.23
C ALA A 111 -1.89 -4.26 7.60
N ILE A 112 -1.23 -3.83 8.69
CA ILE A 112 -1.74 -3.96 10.06
C ILE A 112 -3.10 -3.27 10.21
N THR A 113 -3.27 -2.03 9.74
CA THR A 113 -4.56 -1.32 9.79
C THR A 113 -5.67 -2.10 9.07
N ALA A 114 -5.36 -2.69 7.91
CA ALA A 114 -6.34 -3.49 7.18
C ALA A 114 -6.70 -4.80 7.91
N ILE A 115 -5.75 -5.43 8.59
CA ILE A 115 -6.00 -6.66 9.37
C ILE A 115 -6.76 -6.34 10.66
N LEU A 116 -6.45 -5.22 11.32
CA LEU A 116 -7.15 -4.75 12.54
C LEU A 116 -8.66 -4.59 12.33
N LYS A 117 -9.10 -4.20 11.13
CA LYS A 117 -10.54 -4.17 10.78
C LYS A 117 -11.22 -5.53 10.95
N GLY A 118 -10.47 -6.62 10.81
CA GLY A 118 -10.98 -7.98 11.02
C GLY A 118 -11.30 -8.32 12.46
N LEU A 119 -10.81 -7.53 13.43
CA LEU A 119 -11.17 -7.70 14.84
C LEU A 119 -12.61 -7.28 15.17
N ASP A 120 -13.24 -6.53 14.27
CA ASP A 120 -14.66 -6.12 14.34
C ASP A 120 -15.52 -6.90 13.34
N ASP A 121 -15.01 -7.99 12.77
CA ASP A 121 -15.78 -8.85 11.89
C ASP A 121 -16.92 -9.55 12.65
N LYS A 122 -18.05 -9.74 11.97
CA LYS A 122 -19.22 -10.46 12.50
C LYS A 122 -18.96 -11.97 12.64
N ASP A 123 -18.00 -12.49 11.88
CA ASP A 123 -17.64 -13.90 11.91
C ASP A 123 -16.50 -14.14 12.92
N ALA A 124 -16.74 -15.01 13.92
CA ALA A 124 -15.78 -15.28 14.98
C ALA A 124 -14.48 -15.92 14.47
N SER A 125 -14.55 -16.76 13.43
CA SER A 125 -13.37 -17.38 12.82
C SER A 125 -12.49 -16.33 12.13
N SER A 126 -13.12 -15.36 11.48
CA SER A 126 -12.48 -14.20 10.86
C SER A 126 -11.79 -13.31 11.89
N VAL A 127 -12.40 -13.11 13.07
CA VAL A 127 -11.77 -12.41 14.21
C VAL A 127 -10.54 -13.17 14.70
N ALA A 128 -10.67 -14.49 14.94
CA ALA A 128 -9.56 -15.34 15.41
C ALA A 128 -8.39 -15.33 14.42
N GLN A 129 -8.66 -15.52 13.13
CA GLN A 129 -7.64 -15.43 12.09
C GLN A 129 -6.94 -14.06 12.09
N SER A 130 -7.70 -12.98 12.25
CA SER A 130 -7.12 -11.63 12.27
C SER A 130 -6.19 -11.44 13.46
N ILE A 131 -6.53 -12.00 14.63
CA ILE A 131 -5.64 -12.04 15.80
C ILE A 131 -4.35 -12.79 15.48
N ASP A 132 -4.46 -14.00 14.90
CA ASP A 132 -3.30 -14.83 14.56
C ASP A 132 -2.38 -14.12 13.57
N LEU A 133 -2.93 -13.54 12.50
CA LEU A 133 -2.14 -12.81 11.50
C LEU A 133 -1.40 -11.60 12.07
N LEU A 134 -1.94 -10.95 13.11
CA LEU A 134 -1.29 -9.80 13.75
C LEU A 134 -0.10 -10.23 14.62
N GLN A 135 -0.06 -11.47 15.12
CA GLN A 135 1.04 -11.96 15.96
C GLN A 135 2.36 -12.13 15.20
N ASP A 136 2.30 -12.28 13.88
CA ASP A 136 3.48 -12.45 13.04
C ASP A 136 4.27 -11.14 12.82
N PHE A 137 3.65 -9.98 13.08
CA PHE A 137 4.29 -8.67 12.94
C PHE A 137 5.17 -8.31 14.13
N LYS A 138 6.13 -7.40 13.92
CA LYS A 138 7.03 -6.98 14.99
C LYS A 138 6.26 -6.18 16.04
N PRO A 139 6.52 -6.36 17.35
CA PRO A 139 5.87 -5.56 18.40
C PRO A 139 6.01 -4.04 18.22
N SER A 140 7.10 -3.59 17.59
CA SER A 140 7.38 -2.19 17.28
C SER A 140 6.51 -1.60 16.16
N ASP A 141 5.89 -2.44 15.33
CA ASP A 141 5.00 -1.97 14.26
C ASP A 141 3.62 -1.52 14.81
N PHE A 142 3.33 -1.81 16.10
CA PHE A 142 2.07 -1.50 16.77
C PHE A 142 2.15 -0.28 17.68
N THR A 143 1.06 0.48 17.72
CA THR A 143 0.83 1.49 18.76
C THR A 143 0.40 0.85 20.08
N PRO A 144 0.49 1.55 21.22
CA PRO A 144 -0.11 1.10 22.47
C PRO A 144 -1.61 0.79 22.34
N GLU A 145 -2.32 1.59 21.57
CA GLU A 145 -3.75 1.46 21.32
C GLU A 145 -4.06 0.17 20.54
N ASP A 146 -3.29 -0.13 19.48
CA ASP A 146 -3.47 -1.37 18.71
C ASP A 146 -3.29 -2.60 19.61
N ARG A 147 -2.24 -2.60 20.44
CA ARG A 147 -1.97 -3.71 21.38
C ARG A 147 -3.11 -3.89 22.38
N TYR A 148 -3.66 -2.79 22.88
CA TYR A 148 -4.81 -2.82 23.78
C TYR A 148 -6.04 -3.46 23.10
N VAL A 149 -6.37 -3.04 21.89
CA VAL A 149 -7.50 -3.58 21.12
C VAL A 149 -7.32 -5.08 20.85
N ILE A 150 -6.13 -5.49 20.40
CA ILE A 150 -5.80 -6.90 20.14
C ILE A 150 -5.99 -7.73 21.41
N ALA A 151 -5.47 -7.26 22.55
CA ALA A 151 -5.58 -7.98 23.82
C ALA A 151 -7.03 -8.15 24.29
N GLN A 152 -7.87 -7.12 24.14
CA GLN A 152 -9.29 -7.21 24.49
C GLN A 152 -10.04 -8.22 23.61
N LYS A 153 -9.78 -8.20 22.30
CA LYS A 153 -10.45 -9.07 21.34
C LYS A 153 -10.00 -10.53 21.48
N ALA A 154 -8.70 -10.77 21.70
CA ALA A 154 -8.17 -12.10 22.00
C ALA A 154 -8.79 -12.67 23.27
N LYS A 155 -8.91 -11.85 24.33
CA LYS A 155 -9.58 -12.25 25.56
C LYS A 155 -11.03 -12.68 25.31
N GLN A 156 -11.79 -11.88 24.54
CA GLN A 156 -13.19 -12.19 24.22
C GLN A 156 -13.34 -13.51 23.45
N ALA A 157 -12.50 -13.75 22.45
CA ALA A 157 -12.54 -14.97 21.63
C ALA A 157 -12.26 -16.26 22.44
N LEU A 158 -11.40 -16.17 23.46
CA LEU A 158 -11.09 -17.29 24.36
C LEU A 158 -12.26 -17.64 25.29
N PHE A 159 -13.11 -16.68 25.67
CA PHE A 159 -14.24 -16.95 26.57
C PHE A 159 -15.50 -17.40 25.82
N SER A 160 -15.67 -17.01 24.55
CA SER A 160 -16.80 -17.44 23.73
C SER A 160 -16.75 -18.91 23.30
N THR A 161 -15.60 -19.58 23.44
CA THR A 161 -15.42 -21.01 23.09
C THR A 161 -15.71 -21.97 24.26
N ILE A 162 -15.96 -21.45 25.46
CA ILE A 162 -16.20 -22.23 26.69
C ILE A 162 -17.69 -22.19 27.11
N SER A 163 -18.52 -21.41 26.40
CA SER A 163 -19.95 -21.22 26.68
C SER A 163 -20.82 -22.02 25.71
#